data_AF-A0A8T1EFF8-F1
#
_entry.id   AF-A0A8T1EFF8-F1
#
_cell.length_a   1.000
_cell.length_b   1.000
_cell.length_c   1.000
_cell.angle_alpha   90.00
_cell.angle_beta   90.00
_cell.angle_gamma   90.00
#
_symmetry.space_group_name_H-M   'P 1'
#
loop_
_entity.id
_entity.type
_entity.pdbx_description
1 polymer ?
#
loop_
_entity_poly.entity_id
_entity_poly.type
_entity_poly.pdbx_seq_one_letter_code
_entity_poly.pdbx_strand_id
1 'polypeptide(L)'
;MMAKTNWLGELKANCRKTVKPFKKNLLLWIELHRLQRLEGKNAPVMAADTRWSTIEKCFASVLESESTLLSMVSGREFFKVKSKK
;
A
#
# COMPACT_ATOMS: atom_id res chain seq x y z
N MET A 1 -22.13 20.82 -4.02
CA MET A 1 -20.66 20.94 -3.79
C MET A 1 -20.07 19.59 -3.31
N MET A 2 -20.31 18.48 -4.04
CA MET A 2 -19.89 17.12 -3.62
C MET A 2 -19.14 16.30 -4.68
N ALA A 3 -19.11 16.75 -5.95
CA ALA A 3 -18.35 16.06 -7.00
C ALA A 3 -16.83 16.15 -6.83
N LYS A 4 -16.33 17.14 -6.08
CA LYS A 4 -14.88 17.43 -5.94
C LYS A 4 -14.11 16.48 -5.01
N THR A 5 -14.76 15.54 -4.32
CA THR A 5 -14.10 14.64 -3.35
C THR A 5 -14.18 13.15 -3.72
N ASN A 6 -14.84 12.79 -4.82
CA ASN A 6 -14.91 11.40 -5.27
C ASN A 6 -13.51 10.82 -5.55
N TRP A 7 -12.62 11.60 -6.16
CA TRP A 7 -11.25 11.19 -6.44
C TRP A 7 -10.45 10.89 -5.17
N LEU A 8 -10.72 11.61 -4.07
CA LEU A 8 -10.03 11.40 -2.79
C LEU A 8 -10.50 10.10 -2.12
N GLY A 9 -11.80 9.83 -2.20
CA GLY A 9 -12.37 8.55 -1.75
C GLY A 9 -11.79 7.37 -2.53
N GLU A 10 -11.65 7.53 -3.85
CA GLU A 10 -11.05 6.54 -4.74
C GLU A 10 -9.56 6.34 -4.46
N LEU A 11 -8.79 7.43 -4.29
CA LEU A 11 -7.38 7.38 -3.92
C LEU A 11 -7.16 6.63 -2.60
N LYS A 12 -7.96 6.94 -1.58
CA LYS A 12 -7.95 6.24 -0.29
C LYS A 12 -8.24 4.75 -0.45
N ALA A 13 -9.24 4.39 -1.26
CA ALA A 13 -9.57 3.00 -1.54
C ALA A 13 -8.43 2.28 -2.26
N ASN A 14 -7.78 2.94 -3.22
CA ASN A 14 -6.66 2.39 -3.98
C ASN A 14 -5.42 2.19 -3.09
N CYS A 15 -5.04 3.17 -2.27
CA CYS A 15 -3.94 2.99 -1.31
C CYS A 15 -4.22 1.84 -0.33
N ARG A 16 -5.47 1.71 0.16
CA ARG A 16 -5.85 0.57 1.01
C ARG A 16 -5.74 -0.77 0.24
N LYS A 17 -6.15 -0.82 -1.03
CA LYS A 17 -6.01 -2.02 -1.88
C LYS A 17 -4.54 -2.37 -2.14
N THR A 18 -3.64 -1.40 -2.26
CA THR A 18 -2.21 -1.64 -2.45
C THR A 18 -1.57 -2.23 -1.19
N VAL A 19 -1.90 -1.73 0.01
CA VAL A 19 -1.25 -2.17 1.27
C VAL A 19 -1.87 -3.47 1.82
N LYS A 20 -3.17 -3.71 1.59
CA LYS A 20 -3.91 -4.85 2.16
C LYS A 20 -3.32 -6.23 1.84
N PRO A 21 -2.87 -6.55 0.60
CA PRO A 21 -2.26 -7.84 0.27
C PRO A 21 -0.99 -8.12 1.07
N PHE A 22 -0.15 -7.10 1.26
CA PHE A 22 1.08 -7.23 2.04
C PHE A 22 0.75 -7.50 3.50
N LYS A 23 -0.18 -6.76 4.11
CA LYS A 23 -0.61 -7.02 5.50
C LYS A 23 -1.24 -8.41 5.69
N LYS A 24 -1.93 -8.93 4.68
CA LYS A 24 -2.54 -10.26 4.73
C LYS A 24 -1.50 -11.38 4.64
N ASN A 25 -0.36 -11.13 3.99
CA ASN A 25 0.73 -12.07 3.88
C ASN A 25 1.91 -11.62 4.75
N LEU A 26 2.01 -12.20 5.95
CA LEU A 26 3.01 -11.82 6.95
C LEU A 26 4.46 -11.86 6.41
N LEU A 27 4.79 -12.81 5.52
CA LEU A 27 6.14 -12.90 4.94
C LEU A 27 6.44 -11.72 4.01
N LEU A 28 5.47 -11.32 3.18
CA LEU A 28 5.58 -10.14 2.33
C LEU A 28 5.61 -8.86 3.15
N TRP A 29 4.88 -8.82 4.26
CA TRP A 29 4.91 -7.71 5.21
C TRP A 29 6.30 -7.53 5.84
N ILE A 30 6.88 -8.61 6.35
CA ILE A 30 8.22 -8.59 6.97
C ILE A 30 9.27 -8.17 5.94
N GLU A 31 9.21 -8.72 4.73
CA GLU A 31 10.18 -8.37 3.68
C GLU A 31 10.06 -6.91 3.24
N LEU A 32 8.84 -6.39 3.09
CA LEU A 32 8.62 -4.99 2.78
C LEU A 32 9.21 -4.07 3.87
N HIS A 33 8.97 -4.39 5.13
CA HIS A 33 9.56 -3.69 6.27
C HIS A 33 11.09 -3.75 6.28
N ARG A 34 11.66 -4.90 5.92
CA ARG A 34 13.12 -5.08 5.82
C ARG A 34 13.71 -4.16 4.75
N LEU A 35 13.11 -4.15 3.56
CA LEU A 35 13.56 -3.31 2.43
C LEU A 35 13.43 -1.82 2.75
N GLN A 36 12.31 -1.41 3.35
CA GLN A 36 12.12 -0.02 3.77
C GLN A 36 13.12 0.42 4.83
N ARG A 37 13.45 -0.44 5.79
CA ARG A 37 14.48 -0.14 6.79
C ARG A 37 15.85 0.06 6.16
N LEU A 38 16.18 -0.71 5.13
CA LEU A 38 17.44 -0.56 4.38
C LEU A 38 17.48 0.76 3.60
N GLU A 39 16.33 1.21 3.11
CA GLU A 39 16.18 2.50 2.42
C GLU A 39 15.95 3.69 3.37
N GLY A 40 15.92 3.48 4.69
CA GLY A 40 15.64 4.52 5.68
C GLY A 40 14.19 5.06 5.64
N LYS A 41 13.26 4.31 5.03
CA LYS A 41 11.87 4.70 4.80
C LYS A 41 10.93 4.18 5.86
N ASN A 42 9.79 4.87 6.00
CA ASN A 42 8.72 4.45 6.89
C ASN A 42 7.89 3.32 6.28
N ALA A 43 7.33 2.49 7.16
CA ALA A 43 6.44 1.42 6.72
C ALA A 43 5.06 1.96 6.25
N PRO A 44 4.43 1.31 5.25
CA PRO A 44 3.17 1.76 4.70
C PRO A 44 2.09 1.69 5.76
N VAL A 45 1.46 2.82 6.02
CA VAL A 45 0.35 2.91 6.97
C VAL A 45 -0.94 2.63 6.21
N MET A 46 -1.84 1.85 6.83
CA MET A 46 -3.18 1.66 6.27
C MET A 46 -4.07 2.84 6.69
N ALA A 47 -4.72 3.49 5.73
CA ALA A 47 -5.67 4.56 6.02
C ALA A 47 -6.77 4.05 6.96
N ALA A 48 -6.85 4.62 8.16
CA ALA A 48 -7.99 4.48 9.06
C ALA A 48 -9.06 5.50 8.68
N ASP A 49 -10.34 5.11 8.78
CA ASP A 49 -11.43 5.92 8.20
C ASP A 49 -11.72 7.21 8.96
N THR A 50 -11.26 7.34 10.21
CA THR A 50 -11.73 8.37 11.16
C THR A 50 -10.78 9.55 11.36
N ARG A 51 -9.56 9.53 10.81
CA ARG A 51 -8.56 10.60 11.04
C ARG A 51 -7.86 11.02 9.75
N TRP A 52 -8.01 12.28 9.36
CA TRP A 52 -7.35 12.89 8.21
C TRP A 52 -5.83 12.72 8.24
N SER A 53 -5.21 12.88 9.40
CA SER A 53 -3.77 12.67 9.60
C SER A 53 -3.32 11.24 9.31
N THR A 54 -4.19 10.24 9.50
CA THR A 54 -3.88 8.85 9.14
C THR A 54 -4.02 8.60 7.64
N ILE A 55 -4.94 9.30 6.98
CA ILE A 55 -5.12 9.23 5.52
C ILE A 55 -3.89 9.86 4.84
N GLU A 56 -3.46 11.03 5.30
CA GLU A 56 -2.26 11.71 4.79
C GLU A 56 -1.00 10.86 4.98
N LYS A 57 -0.80 10.30 6.18
CA LYS A 57 0.30 9.35 6.44
C LYS A 57 0.23 8.11 5.56
N CYS A 58 -0.97 7.62 5.25
CA CYS A 58 -1.14 6.51 4.31
C CYS A 58 -0.65 6.89 2.92
N PHE A 59 -1.05 8.07 2.40
CA PHE A 59 -0.60 8.53 1.09
C PHE A 59 0.91 8.76 1.04
N ALA A 60 1.47 9.47 2.02
CA ALA A 60 2.90 9.73 2.09
C ALA A 60 3.72 8.43 2.14
N SER A 61 3.34 7.48 3.00
CA SER A 61 4.07 6.22 3.14
C SER A 61 3.97 5.30 1.92
N VAL A 62 2.83 5.32 1.20
CA VAL A 62 2.66 4.59 -0.06
C VAL A 62 3.52 5.22 -1.16
N LEU A 63 3.56 6.56 -1.25
CA LEU A 63 4.37 7.28 -2.22
C LEU A 63 5.87 7.07 -1.99
N GLU A 64 6.34 7.20 -0.75
CA GLU A 64 7.75 6.94 -0.40
C GLU A 64 8.18 5.51 -0.75
N SER A 65 7.27 4.55 -0.60
CA SER A 65 7.51 3.13 -0.83
C SER A 65 7.21 2.67 -2.25
N GLU A 66 6.85 3.57 -3.16
CA GLU A 66 6.35 3.22 -4.50
C GLU A 66 7.35 2.36 -5.28
N SER A 67 8.63 2.75 -5.30
CA SER A 67 9.69 2.02 -5.99
C SER A 67 9.87 0.60 -5.45
N THR A 68 9.84 0.44 -4.12
CA THR A 68 10.00 -0.84 -3.44
C THR A 68 8.78 -1.72 -3.66
N LEU A 69 7.58 -1.14 -3.56
CA LEU A 69 6.31 -1.83 -3.83
C LEU A 69 6.24 -2.32 -5.28
N LEU A 70 6.61 -1.46 -6.24
CA LEU A 70 6.64 -1.80 -7.66
C LEU A 70 7.65 -2.92 -7.95
N SER A 71 8.84 -2.83 -7.36
CA SER A 71 9.87 -3.88 -7.48
C SER A 71 9.39 -5.21 -6.89
N MET A 72 8.74 -5.20 -5.73
CA MET A 72 8.20 -6.43 -5.11
C MET A 72 7.06 -7.04 -5.91
N VAL A 73 6.15 -6.23 -6.45
CA VAL A 73 5.02 -6.69 -7.27
C VAL A 73 5.48 -7.19 -8.63
N SER A 74 6.50 -6.55 -9.22
CA SER A 74 7.06 -6.94 -10.53
C SER A 74 8.01 -8.13 -10.42
N GLY A 75 8.77 -8.22 -9.32
CA GLY A 75 9.83 -9.21 -9.11
C GLY A 75 9.37 -10.53 -8.48
N ARG A 76 8.07 -10.70 -8.23
CA ARG A 76 7.49 -11.96 -7.76
C ARG A 76 6.25 -12.24 -8.57
N GLU A 77 5.85 -13.51 -8.65
CA GLU A 77 4.54 -13.91 -9.15
C GLU A 77 3.44 -13.51 -8.15
N PHE A 78 3.40 -12.23 -7.79
CA PHE A 78 2.51 -11.60 -6.82
C PHE A 78 1.04 -11.83 -7.19
N PHE A 79 0.79 -11.90 -8.50
CA PHE A 79 -0.48 -12.25 -9.12
C PHE A 79 -0.43 -13.62 -9.81
N LYS A 80 0.36 -14.61 -9.38
CA LYS A 80 0.01 -16.02 -9.68
C LYS A 80 -1.26 -16.37 -8.91
N VAL A 81 -2.35 -15.77 -9.36
CA VAL A 81 -3.70 -16.25 -9.19
C VAL A 81 -3.66 -17.69 -9.68
N LYS A 82 -4.04 -18.62 -8.80
CA LYS A 82 -4.45 -19.94 -9.24
C LYS A 82 -5.58 -19.70 -10.24
N SER A 83 -5.31 -19.83 -11.53
CA SER A 83 -6.37 -19.95 -12.53
C SER A 83 -7.22 -21.13 -12.05
N LYS A 84 -8.46 -20.87 -11.61
CA LYS A 84 -9.42 -21.94 -11.43
C LYS A 84 -9.58 -22.59 -12.80
N LYS A 85 -9.12 -23.83 -12.91
CA LYS A 85 -9.46 -24.73 -14.01
C LYS A 85 -10.91 -25.17 -13.81
#